data_AF-A0A0F9CLD4-F1
#
_entry.id   AF-A0A0F9CLD4-F1
#
_cell.length_a   1.000
_cell.length_b   1.000
_cell.length_c   1.000
_cell.angle_alpha   90.00
_cell.angle_beta   90.00
_cell.angle_gamma   90.00
#
_symmetry.space_group_name_H-M   'P 1'
#
loop_
_entity.id
_entity.type
_entity.pdbx_description
1 polymer ?
#
loop_
_entity_poly.entity_id
_entity_poly.type
_entity_poly.pdbx_seq_one_letter_code
_entity_poly.pdbx_strand_id
1 'polypeptide(L)'
;AEKVRFRKYMADSHWGLRFYKYRTCIRCHPKQARNLHRVRAKITCRQCHGEEPIAGNSHYNSSMQPRRRYILVCAKCHKGSSASFATYVIHEPIPIAKTTQKAFPLLFYCVWAMVVIAVGTFAAFLPHTFLWGLREFLPDSIIFGFKNFLSKKRKQDEKD
;
A
#
# COMPACT_ATOMS: atom_id res chain seq x y z
N ALA A 1 -34.07 -15.05 18.11
CA ALA A 1 -32.70 -15.17 17.58
C ALA A 1 -31.90 -13.92 17.97
N GLU A 2 -31.28 -13.95 19.15
CA GLU A 2 -30.53 -12.80 19.67
C GLU A 2 -29.32 -12.51 18.77
N LYS A 3 -29.15 -11.23 18.42
CA LYS A 3 -28.14 -10.71 17.50
C LYS A 3 -26.76 -11.23 17.89
N VAL A 4 -26.09 -11.88 16.94
CA VAL A 4 -24.75 -12.48 17.10
C VAL A 4 -23.78 -11.43 17.65
N ARG A 5 -23.53 -11.48 18.96
CA ARG A 5 -22.54 -10.62 19.64
C ARG A 5 -21.15 -11.06 19.16
N PHE A 6 -20.63 -10.36 18.16
CA PHE A 6 -19.27 -10.46 17.61
C PHE A 6 -18.73 -11.90 17.33
N ARG A 7 -18.87 -12.39 16.08
CA ARG A 7 -18.36 -13.71 15.62
C ARG A 7 -16.91 -14.02 15.99
N LYS A 8 -16.05 -13.00 16.13
CA LYS A 8 -14.63 -13.14 16.50
C LYS A 8 -14.40 -13.80 17.87
N TYR A 9 -15.38 -13.79 18.77
CA TYR A 9 -15.27 -14.39 20.11
C TYR A 9 -16.06 -15.70 20.24
N MET A 10 -16.62 -16.25 19.16
CA MET A 10 -17.37 -17.49 19.25
C MET A 10 -16.48 -18.72 19.14
N ALA A 11 -16.87 -19.80 19.84
CA ALA A 11 -16.26 -21.11 19.72
C ALA A 11 -16.40 -21.69 18.31
N ASP A 12 -17.51 -21.39 17.63
CA ASP A 12 -17.66 -21.53 16.18
C ASP A 12 -18.09 -20.20 15.56
N SER A 13 -17.24 -19.63 14.70
CA SER A 13 -17.57 -18.40 13.98
C SER A 13 -18.67 -18.58 12.95
N HIS A 14 -18.93 -19.83 12.52
CA HIS A 14 -19.93 -20.16 11.52
C HIS A 14 -21.28 -20.54 12.12
N TRP A 15 -21.41 -20.51 13.45
CA TRP A 15 -22.66 -20.82 14.14
C TRP A 15 -23.83 -19.99 13.59
N GLY A 16 -24.91 -20.68 13.21
CA GLY A 16 -26.12 -20.06 12.65
C GLY A 16 -26.05 -19.69 11.16
N LEU A 17 -24.94 -19.96 10.45
CA LEU A 17 -24.88 -19.78 9.00
C LEU A 17 -25.56 -20.93 8.26
N ARG A 18 -26.59 -20.62 7.49
CA ARG A 18 -27.28 -21.60 6.64
C ARG A 18 -26.33 -22.14 5.57
N PHE A 19 -26.34 -23.46 5.39
CA PHE A 19 -25.58 -24.19 4.37
C PHE A 19 -24.05 -24.06 4.48
N TYR A 20 -23.51 -23.76 5.66
CA TYR A 20 -22.04 -23.72 5.86
C TYR A 20 -21.36 -25.05 5.48
N LYS A 21 -21.93 -26.18 5.95
CA LYS A 21 -21.40 -27.54 5.69
C LYS A 21 -21.27 -27.90 4.20
N TYR A 22 -22.04 -27.24 3.33
CA TYR A 22 -22.07 -27.51 1.89
C TYR A 22 -21.37 -26.43 1.05
N ARG A 23 -20.60 -25.53 1.69
CA ARG A 23 -19.94 -24.41 1.01
C ARG A 23 -18.44 -24.42 1.27
N THR A 24 -17.69 -24.02 0.26
CA THR A 24 -16.25 -23.79 0.41
C THR A 24 -15.98 -22.44 1.07
N CYS A 25 -14.86 -22.34 1.80
CA CYS A 25 -14.48 -21.11 2.50
C CYS A 25 -14.43 -19.90 1.56
N ILE A 26 -13.93 -20.09 0.34
CA ILE A 26 -13.70 -19.03 -0.66
C ILE A 26 -15.01 -18.38 -1.12
N ARG A 27 -16.11 -19.14 -1.13
CA ARG A 27 -17.43 -18.63 -1.54
C ARG A 27 -17.92 -17.52 -0.62
N CYS A 28 -17.56 -17.58 0.67
CA CYS A 28 -17.89 -16.55 1.65
C CYS A 28 -16.71 -15.60 1.95
N HIS A 29 -15.47 -16.05 1.73
CA HIS A 29 -14.23 -15.31 2.00
C HIS A 29 -13.36 -15.12 0.74
N PRO A 30 -13.86 -14.44 -0.31
CA PRO A 30 -13.14 -14.29 -1.57
C PRO A 30 -11.89 -13.41 -1.44
N LYS A 31 -11.94 -12.39 -0.57
CA LYS A 31 -10.81 -11.48 -0.35
C LYS A 31 -9.68 -12.17 0.40
N GLN A 32 -10.01 -12.99 1.40
CA GLN A 32 -9.04 -13.72 2.21
C GLN A 32 -8.37 -14.85 1.43
N ALA A 33 -9.01 -15.34 0.36
CA ALA A 33 -8.47 -16.39 -0.50
C ALA A 33 -7.23 -15.95 -1.31
N ARG A 34 -6.98 -14.64 -1.41
CA ARG A 34 -5.85 -14.05 -2.16
C ARG A 34 -4.69 -13.68 -1.24
N ASN A 35 -4.16 -14.65 -0.51
CA ASN A 35 -2.98 -14.46 0.33
C ASN A 35 -1.82 -15.32 -0.18
N LEU A 36 -0.57 -14.93 0.12
CA LEU A 36 0.63 -15.64 -0.35
C LEU A 36 0.67 -17.10 0.11
N HIS A 37 0.24 -17.39 1.33
CA HIS A 37 0.22 -18.76 1.87
C HIS A 37 -0.66 -19.68 1.01
N ARG A 38 -1.81 -19.20 0.55
CA ARG A 38 -2.72 -19.97 -0.32
C ARG A 38 -2.27 -19.97 -1.78
N VAL A 39 -1.96 -18.80 -2.35
CA VAL A 39 -1.68 -18.65 -3.78
C VAL A 39 -0.31 -19.21 -4.16
N ARG A 40 0.72 -18.97 -3.32
CA ARG A 40 2.10 -19.36 -3.60
C ARG A 40 2.50 -20.66 -2.92
N ALA A 41 2.19 -20.80 -1.62
CA ALA A 41 2.58 -21.99 -0.85
C ALA A 41 1.53 -23.12 -0.85
N LYS A 42 0.39 -22.95 -1.54
CA LYS A 42 -0.72 -23.92 -1.61
C LYS A 42 -1.23 -24.41 -0.25
N ILE A 43 -1.09 -23.59 0.80
CA ILE A 43 -1.58 -23.88 2.14
C ILE A 43 -3.11 -23.74 2.17
N THR A 44 -3.77 -24.73 2.76
CA THR A 44 -5.23 -24.75 2.92
C THR A 44 -5.67 -23.86 4.08
N CYS A 45 -6.91 -23.36 4.04
CA CYS A 45 -7.46 -22.52 5.10
C CYS A 45 -7.42 -23.21 6.48
N ARG A 46 -7.65 -24.53 6.50
CA ARG A 46 -7.69 -25.35 7.73
C ARG A 46 -6.33 -25.55 8.38
N GLN A 47 -5.22 -25.51 7.63
CA GLN A 47 -3.88 -25.63 8.22
C GLN A 47 -3.57 -24.48 9.21
N CYS A 48 -4.17 -23.32 8.98
CA CYS A 48 -4.09 -22.17 9.89
C CYS A 48 -5.25 -22.14 10.88
N HIS A 49 -6.49 -22.32 10.41
CA HIS A 49 -7.70 -22.14 11.23
C HIS A 49 -8.10 -23.36 12.08
N GLY A 50 -7.54 -24.54 11.81
CA GLY A 50 -7.88 -25.79 12.47
C GLY A 50 -9.07 -26.51 11.83
N GLU A 51 -9.57 -27.49 12.57
CA GLU A 51 -10.74 -28.30 12.23
C GLU A 51 -12.05 -27.65 12.69
N GLU A 52 -13.19 -28.30 12.44
CA GLU A 52 -14.48 -27.84 12.96
C GLU A 52 -14.67 -28.25 14.42
N PRO A 53 -15.21 -27.36 15.28
CA PRO A 53 -15.70 -26.01 14.99
C PRO A 53 -14.58 -24.96 14.79
N ILE A 54 -14.75 -24.07 13.81
CA ILE A 54 -13.74 -23.03 13.53
C ILE A 54 -13.93 -21.84 14.46
N ALA A 55 -13.10 -21.79 15.51
CA ALA A 55 -13.11 -20.72 16.49
C ALA A 55 -12.74 -19.36 15.89
N GLY A 56 -13.41 -18.31 16.35
CA GLY A 56 -13.12 -16.94 15.94
C GLY A 56 -11.73 -16.49 16.34
N ASN A 57 -11.12 -15.60 15.55
CA ASN A 57 -9.73 -15.16 15.74
C ASN A 57 -9.42 -14.57 17.12
N SER A 58 -10.41 -14.22 17.94
CA SER A 58 -10.21 -13.72 19.30
C SER A 58 -10.66 -14.71 20.38
N HIS A 59 -11.18 -15.87 20.01
CA HIS A 59 -11.61 -16.91 20.94
C HIS A 59 -10.42 -17.72 21.47
N TYR A 60 -10.52 -18.17 22.74
CA TYR A 60 -9.45 -18.88 23.44
C TYR A 60 -9.13 -20.26 22.85
N ASN A 61 -9.95 -20.83 21.96
CA ASN A 61 -9.66 -22.07 21.21
C ASN A 61 -9.13 -21.83 19.80
N SER A 62 -8.99 -20.58 19.34
CA SER A 62 -8.48 -20.31 17.99
C SER A 62 -6.96 -20.45 17.92
N SER A 63 -6.48 -21.30 17.03
CA SER A 63 -5.06 -21.37 16.64
C SER A 63 -4.55 -20.04 16.10
N MET A 64 -5.43 -19.26 15.45
CA MET A 64 -5.14 -17.94 14.87
C MET A 64 -5.26 -16.79 15.87
N GLN A 65 -5.38 -17.07 17.17
CA GLN A 65 -5.47 -16.01 18.18
C GLN A 65 -4.17 -15.19 18.22
N PRO A 66 -4.23 -13.83 18.20
CA PRO A 66 -3.05 -12.97 18.09
C PRO A 66 -1.94 -13.26 19.11
N ARG A 67 -2.32 -13.67 20.33
CA ARG A 67 -1.38 -13.96 21.42
C ARG A 67 -0.59 -15.27 21.28
N ARG A 68 -0.93 -16.15 20.33
CA ARG A 68 -0.32 -17.49 20.24
C ARG A 68 -0.17 -18.06 18.82
N ARG A 69 -0.72 -17.39 17.81
CA ARG A 69 -0.63 -17.81 16.40
C ARG A 69 0.82 -17.99 15.92
N TYR A 70 1.77 -17.23 16.48
CA TYR A 70 3.18 -17.35 16.13
C TYR A 70 3.75 -18.73 16.48
N ILE A 71 3.42 -19.26 17.66
CA ILE A 71 3.86 -20.60 18.09
C ILE A 71 2.99 -21.69 17.48
N LEU A 72 1.66 -21.52 17.45
CA LEU A 72 0.74 -22.59 17.07
C LEU A 72 0.56 -22.77 15.56
N VAL A 73 0.81 -21.73 14.76
CA VAL A 73 0.57 -21.76 13.31
C VAL A 73 1.85 -21.45 12.55
N CYS A 74 2.44 -20.27 12.81
CA CYS A 74 3.58 -19.80 12.04
C CYS A 74 4.82 -20.68 12.26
N ALA A 75 5.09 -21.10 13.49
CA ALA A 75 6.26 -21.92 13.83
C ALA A 75 6.25 -23.33 13.21
N LYS A 76 5.10 -23.79 12.68
CA LYS A 76 5.03 -25.07 11.94
C LYS A 76 5.93 -25.07 10.69
N CYS A 77 6.07 -23.91 10.06
CA CYS A 77 6.88 -23.75 8.84
C CYS A 77 8.03 -22.74 9.03
N HIS A 78 7.87 -21.74 9.90
CA HIS A 78 8.88 -20.72 10.18
C HIS A 78 9.56 -20.98 11.53
N LYS A 79 10.67 -21.73 11.50
CA LYS A 79 11.46 -22.00 12.71
C LYS A 79 11.89 -20.68 13.36
N GLY A 80 11.66 -20.54 14.67
CA GLY A 80 11.95 -19.30 15.41
C GLY A 80 10.89 -18.20 15.27
N SER A 81 9.68 -18.51 14.80
CA SER A 81 8.59 -17.53 14.75
C SER A 81 8.32 -16.91 16.13
N SER A 82 8.34 -15.58 16.19
CA SER A 82 8.11 -14.79 17.40
C SER A 82 6.79 -13.99 17.31
N ALA A 83 6.37 -13.38 18.43
CA ALA A 83 5.19 -12.52 18.45
C ALA A 83 5.32 -11.34 17.47
N SER A 84 6.51 -10.75 17.36
CA SER A 84 6.81 -9.67 16.40
C SER A 84 6.71 -10.17 14.96
N PHE A 85 7.20 -11.38 14.66
CA PHE A 85 7.07 -11.98 13.34
C PHE A 85 5.61 -12.11 12.90
N ALA A 86 4.75 -12.63 13.78
CA ALA A 86 3.35 -12.83 13.41
C ALA A 86 2.53 -11.54 13.37
N THR A 87 3.04 -10.42 13.89
CA THR A 87 2.38 -9.10 13.83
C THR A 87 2.91 -8.23 12.69
N TYR A 88 4.00 -8.65 12.04
CA TYR A 88 4.63 -7.91 10.97
C TYR A 88 3.73 -7.83 9.73
N VAL A 89 3.56 -6.61 9.22
CA VAL A 89 2.80 -6.33 8.00
C VAL A 89 3.80 -6.25 6.85
N ILE A 90 3.83 -7.29 6.00
CA ILE A 90 4.79 -7.44 4.89
C ILE A 90 4.33 -6.68 3.62
N HIS A 91 3.06 -6.29 3.58
CA HIS A 91 2.50 -5.50 2.49
C HIS A 91 1.92 -4.22 3.07
N GLU A 92 2.71 -3.17 3.03
CA GLU A 92 2.25 -1.84 3.35
C GLU A 92 1.16 -1.45 2.34
N PRO A 93 0.11 -0.75 2.79
CA PRO A 93 -0.83 -0.13 1.86
C PRO A 93 -0.08 0.89 1.00
N ILE A 94 -0.59 1.16 -0.21
CA ILE A 94 0.00 2.13 -1.14
C ILE A 94 0.30 3.44 -0.39
N PRO A 95 1.57 3.86 -0.27
CA PRO A 95 1.95 4.89 0.71
C PRO A 95 1.38 6.27 0.39
N ILE A 96 1.06 6.52 -0.89
CA ILE A 96 0.52 7.79 -1.38
C ILE A 96 -1.01 7.88 -1.17
N ALA A 97 -1.70 6.74 -0.96
CA ALA A 97 -3.14 6.72 -0.81
C ALA A 97 -3.59 7.35 0.51
N LYS A 98 -4.66 8.16 0.49
CA LYS A 98 -5.24 8.79 1.71
C LYS A 98 -5.70 7.76 2.75
N THR A 99 -6.01 6.54 2.31
CA THR A 99 -6.36 5.43 3.21
C THR A 99 -5.20 5.03 4.13
N THR A 100 -3.95 5.22 3.68
CA THR A 100 -2.73 4.92 4.44
C THR A 100 -2.51 5.91 5.56
N GLN A 101 -2.96 7.16 5.43
CA GLN A 101 -2.84 8.18 6.49
C GLN A 101 -3.46 7.73 7.82
N LYS A 102 -4.58 6.99 7.77
CA LYS A 102 -5.25 6.47 8.97
C LYS A 102 -4.61 5.20 9.53
N ALA A 103 -4.09 4.34 8.65
CA ALA A 103 -3.52 3.05 9.06
C ALA A 103 -2.06 3.18 9.52
N PHE A 104 -1.25 3.98 8.82
CA PHE A 104 0.17 4.18 9.04
C PHE A 104 0.54 5.66 8.80
N PRO A 105 0.24 6.56 9.74
CA PRO A 105 0.44 8.01 9.56
C PRO A 105 1.90 8.37 9.31
N LEU A 106 2.85 7.73 10.03
CA LEU A 106 4.28 7.99 9.87
C LEU A 106 4.76 7.69 8.45
N LEU A 107 4.39 6.54 7.90
CA LEU A 107 4.75 6.14 6.53
C LEU A 107 4.19 7.14 5.50
N PHE A 108 2.95 7.57 5.67
CA PHE A 108 2.30 8.53 4.77
C PHE A 108 3.06 9.86 4.73
N TYR A 109 3.38 10.45 5.88
CA TYR A 109 4.08 11.73 5.94
C TYR A 109 5.53 11.65 5.47
N CYS A 110 6.26 10.59 5.81
CA CYS A 110 7.64 10.41 5.34
C CYS A 110 7.71 10.35 3.81
N VAL A 111 6.79 9.60 3.16
CA VAL A 111 6.76 9.52 1.70
C VAL A 111 6.44 10.87 1.06
N TRP A 112 5.49 11.63 1.61
CA TRP A 112 5.21 12.98 1.10
C TRP A 112 6.37 13.95 1.32
N ALA A 113 7.06 13.88 2.46
CA ALA A 113 8.25 14.69 2.70
C ALA A 113 9.34 14.39 1.66
N MET A 114 9.60 13.10 1.37
CA MET A 114 10.55 12.70 0.33
C MET A 114 10.13 13.18 -1.07
N VAL A 115 8.85 13.09 -1.41
CA VAL A 115 8.31 13.58 -2.69
C VAL A 115 8.48 15.09 -2.83
N VAL A 116 8.17 15.86 -1.78
CA VAL A 116 8.33 17.33 -1.78
C VAL A 116 9.80 17.71 -1.97
N ILE A 117 10.73 17.04 -1.28
CA ILE A 117 12.16 17.26 -1.44
C ILE A 117 12.60 16.93 -2.87
N ALA A 118 12.17 15.78 -3.42
CA ALA A 118 12.51 15.38 -4.79
C ALA A 118 11.98 16.38 -5.83
N VAL A 119 10.70 16.76 -5.74
CA VAL A 119 10.10 17.75 -6.65
C VAL A 119 10.78 19.12 -6.50
N GLY A 120 11.07 19.54 -5.28
CA GLY A 120 11.78 20.80 -5.01
C GLY A 120 13.17 20.83 -5.64
N THR A 121 13.94 19.74 -5.50
CA THR A 121 15.26 19.63 -6.14
C THR A 121 15.15 19.68 -7.67
N PHE A 122 14.26 18.88 -8.27
CA PHE A 122 14.09 18.93 -9.73
C PHE A 122 13.60 20.29 -10.23
N ALA A 123 12.68 20.95 -9.53
CA ALA A 123 12.18 22.27 -9.90
C ALA A 123 13.25 23.37 -9.83
N ALA A 124 14.26 23.25 -8.96
CA ALA A 124 15.36 24.20 -8.89
C ALA A 124 16.47 23.87 -9.92
N PHE A 125 16.91 22.61 -9.95
CA PHE A 125 18.09 22.22 -10.72
C PHE A 125 17.80 22.03 -12.21
N LEU A 126 16.61 21.56 -12.60
CA LEU A 126 16.30 21.36 -14.03
C LEU A 126 16.23 22.69 -14.79
N PRO A 127 15.47 23.72 -14.34
CA PRO A 127 15.45 25.01 -15.05
C PRO A 127 16.80 25.70 -15.00
N HIS A 128 17.53 25.60 -13.88
CA HIS A 128 18.88 26.17 -13.77
C HIS A 128 19.83 25.57 -14.82
N THR A 129 19.90 24.24 -14.89
CA THR A 129 20.75 23.53 -15.86
C THR A 129 20.29 23.80 -17.29
N PHE A 130 18.98 23.85 -17.53
CA PHE A 130 18.41 24.15 -18.84
C PHE A 130 18.72 25.58 -19.31
N LEU A 131 18.57 26.58 -18.43
CA LEU A 131 18.91 27.98 -18.72
C LEU A 131 20.41 28.17 -19.00
N TRP A 132 21.27 27.50 -18.24
CA TRP A 132 22.71 27.51 -18.49
C TRP A 132 23.07 26.82 -19.81
N GLY A 133 22.43 25.69 -20.11
CA GLY A 133 22.58 25.03 -21.41
C GLY A 133 22.15 25.94 -22.56
N LEU A 134 20.99 26.58 -22.47
CA LEU A 134 20.54 27.54 -23.48
C LEU A 134 21.52 28.70 -23.66
N ARG A 135 22.11 29.22 -22.58
CA ARG A 135 23.12 30.28 -22.66
C ARG A 135 24.36 29.86 -23.46
N GLU A 136 24.87 28.65 -23.24
CA GLU A 136 26.09 28.17 -23.90
C GLU A 136 25.86 27.74 -25.35
N PHE A 137 24.70 27.15 -25.63
CA PHE A 137 24.38 26.60 -26.95
C PHE A 137 23.64 27.57 -27.88
N LEU A 138 23.13 28.72 -27.39
CA LEU A 138 22.57 29.75 -28.26
C LEU A 138 23.70 30.61 -28.85
N PRO A 139 24.02 30.51 -30.14
CA PRO A 139 25.01 31.39 -30.75
C PRO A 139 24.51 32.84 -30.74
N ASP A 140 25.42 33.80 -30.51
CA ASP A 140 25.14 35.24 -30.46
C ASP A 140 24.36 35.76 -31.69
N SER A 141 24.49 35.08 -32.83
CA SER A 141 23.76 35.37 -34.07
C SER A 141 22.23 35.21 -33.93
N ILE A 142 21.74 34.25 -33.15
CA ILE A 142 20.30 34.02 -32.93
C ILE A 142 19.75 35.04 -31.94
N ILE A 143 20.49 35.35 -30.87
CA ILE A 143 20.10 36.34 -29.86
C ILE A 143 20.05 37.74 -30.49
N PHE A 144 21.04 38.09 -31.30
CA PHE A 144 21.07 39.36 -32.03
C PHE A 144 19.97 39.44 -33.10
N GLY A 145 19.70 38.34 -33.82
CA GLY A 145 18.61 38.24 -34.79
C GLY A 145 17.23 38.44 -34.17
N PHE A 146 16.97 37.82 -33.01
CA PHE A 146 15.70 37.96 -32.30
C PHE A 146 15.53 39.37 -31.70
N LYS A 147 16.61 39.96 -31.17
CA LYS A 147 16.60 41.32 -30.60
C LYS A 147 16.39 42.39 -31.69
N ASN A 148 17.01 42.22 -32.86
CA ASN A 148 16.76 43.10 -34.02
C ASN A 148 15.34 42.95 -34.58
N PHE A 149 14.81 41.73 -34.64
CA PHE A 149 13.44 41.50 -35.07
C PHE A 149 12.41 42.15 -34.13
N LEU A 150 12.58 41.99 -32.81
CA LEU A 150 11.72 42.63 -31.80
C LEU A 150 11.85 44.15 -31.81
N SER A 151 13.06 44.69 -31.98
CA SER A 151 13.26 46.13 -32.11
C SER A 151 12.62 46.69 -33.39
N LYS A 152 12.64 45.94 -34.49
CA LYS A 152 12.01 46.35 -35.75
C LYS A 152 10.49 46.34 -35.63
N LYS A 153 9.93 45.33 -34.96
CA LYS A 153 8.49 45.23 -34.71
C LYS A 153 7.98 46.38 -33.82
N ARG A 154 8.70 46.68 -32.73
CA ARG A 154 8.38 47.83 -31.86
C ARG A 154 8.39 49.18 -32.61
N LYS A 155 9.33 49.39 -33.53
CA LYS A 155 9.40 50.62 -34.34
C LYS A 155 8.31 50.72 -35.42
N GLN A 156 7.72 49.59 -35.82
CA GLN A 156 6.60 49.56 -36.75
C GLN A 156 5.31 49.96 -36.02
N ASP A 157 5.09 49.42 -34.82
CA ASP A 157 3.90 49.68 -33.99
C ASP A 157 3.85 51.13 -33.42
N GLU A 158 4.96 51.89 -33.48
CA GLU A 158 5.04 53.30 -33.05
C GLU A 158 4.79 54.30 -34.20
N LYS A 159 4.75 53.83 -35.45
CA LYS A 159 4.53 54.65 -36.65
C LYS A 159 3.09 54.60 -37.18
N ASP A 160 2.28 53.70 -36.65
CA ASP A 160 0.83 53.57 -36.91
C ASP A 160 0.04 54.25 -35.79
#